data_AF-A0A1G2G4M5-F1
#
_entry.id   AF-A0A1G2G4M5-F1
#
_cell.length_a   1.000
_cell.length_b   1.000
_cell.length_c   1.000
_cell.angle_alpha   90.00
_cell.angle_beta   90.00
_cell.angle_gamma   90.00
#
_symmetry.space_group_name_H-M   'P 1'
#
loop_
_entity.id
_entity.type
_entity.pdbx_description
1 polymer ?
#
loop_
_entity_poly.entity_id
_entity_poly.type
_entity_poly.pdbx_seq_one_letter_code
_entity_poly.pdbx_strand_id
1 'polypeptide(L)'
;MVFSFVHISALFLFVLGYFFITIEHRIGINKSAVTLLLGSVLWILVALQGGEEFVSELTHAGADIFGIVVFLLAAMSLVEVLIHYKFFDVVREALFKWRLSEHKQFIVISVIAFFPR
;
A
#
# COMPACT_ATOMS: atom_id res chain seq x y z
N MET A 1 -30.70 16.54 6.11
CA MET A 1 -30.19 17.16 4.87
C MET A 1 -28.66 17.29 4.90
N VAL A 2 -28.06 17.82 5.98
CA VAL A 2 -26.59 17.96 6.16
C VAL A 2 -25.82 16.64 6.04
N PHE A 3 -26.29 15.56 6.67
CA PHE A 3 -25.64 14.24 6.56
C PHE A 3 -25.48 13.77 5.11
N SER A 4 -26.53 13.88 4.28
CA SER A 4 -26.47 13.48 2.86
C SER A 4 -25.43 14.29 2.08
N PHE A 5 -25.31 15.59 2.36
CA PHE A 5 -24.31 16.45 1.71
C PHE A 5 -22.87 16.00 2.02
N VAL A 6 -22.55 15.69 3.28
CA VAL A 6 -21.20 15.25 3.66
C VAL A 6 -20.81 13.92 3.00
N HIS A 7 -21.74 12.97 2.91
CA HIS A 7 -21.48 11.69 2.23
C HIS A 7 -21.19 11.88 0.73
N ILE A 8 -21.94 12.76 0.06
CA ILE A 8 -21.73 13.09 -1.35
C ILE A 8 -20.37 13.79 -1.55
N SER A 9 -20.02 14.74 -0.68
CA SER A 9 -18.71 15.39 -0.72
C SER A 9 -17.56 14.42 -0.48
N ALA A 10 -17.70 13.49 0.47
CA ALA A 10 -16.71 12.46 0.75
C ALA A 10 -16.51 11.52 -0.45
N LEU A 11 -17.60 11.08 -1.10
CA LEU A 11 -17.52 10.26 -2.31
C LEU A 11 -16.82 11.01 -3.45
N PHE A 12 -17.17 12.28 -3.66
CA PHE A 12 -16.54 13.10 -4.70
C PHE A 12 -15.04 13.26 -4.45
N LEU A 13 -14.64 13.59 -3.22
CA LEU A 13 -13.23 13.71 -2.83
C LEU A 13 -12.49 12.38 -2.95
N PHE A 14 -13.12 11.27 -2.58
CA PHE A 14 -12.54 9.94 -2.71
C PHE A 14 -12.22 9.60 -4.18
N VAL A 15 -13.18 9.80 -5.09
CA VAL A 15 -12.99 9.57 -6.53
C VAL A 15 -11.90 10.50 -7.09
N LEU A 16 -11.94 11.78 -6.73
CA LEU A 16 -10.96 12.77 -7.18
C LEU A 16 -9.56 12.41 -6.68
N GLY A 17 -9.41 12.10 -5.40
CA GLY A 17 -8.13 11.72 -4.81
C GLY A 17 -7.57 10.44 -5.42
N TYR A 18 -8.40 9.42 -5.65
CA TYR A 18 -8.00 8.20 -6.33
C TYR A 18 -7.52 8.45 -7.77
N PHE A 19 -8.19 9.36 -8.48
CA PHE A 19 -7.76 9.81 -9.80
C PHE A 19 -6.36 10.46 -9.76
N PHE A 20 -6.10 11.32 -8.77
CA PHE A 20 -4.76 11.90 -8.56
C PHE A 20 -3.70 10.85 -8.21
N ILE A 21 -4.03 9.84 -7.41
CA ILE A 21 -3.12 8.73 -7.11
C ILE A 21 -2.77 7.95 -8.39
N THR A 22 -3.77 7.70 -9.25
CA THR A 22 -3.56 6.95 -10.51
C THR A 22 -2.71 7.73 -11.52
N ILE A 23 -2.86 9.05 -11.56
CA ILE A 23 -2.12 9.94 -12.48
C ILE A 23 -0.72 10.30 -11.95
N GLU A 24 -0.31 9.77 -10.78
CA GLU A 24 1.04 9.94 -10.19
C GLU A 24 2.16 9.97 -11.23
N HIS A 25 2.14 9.00 -12.15
CA HIS A 25 3.21 8.83 -13.13
C HIS A 25 3.39 10.02 -14.09
N ARG A 26 2.34 10.84 -14.29
CA ARG A 26 2.39 12.03 -15.17
C ARG A 26 2.71 13.32 -14.43
N ILE A 27 2.28 13.47 -13.18
CA ILE A 27 2.43 14.73 -12.41
C ILE A 27 3.62 14.75 -11.45
N GLY A 28 4.27 13.61 -11.18
CA GLY A 28 5.49 13.53 -10.36
C GLY A 28 5.31 13.78 -8.85
N ILE A 29 4.08 13.99 -8.40
CA ILE A 29 3.68 14.08 -6.99
C ILE A 29 3.68 12.68 -6.38
N ASN A 30 4.34 12.51 -5.23
CA ASN A 30 4.40 11.24 -4.51
C ASN A 30 2.99 10.73 -4.13
N LYS A 31 2.65 9.49 -4.54
CA LYS A 31 1.37 8.82 -4.22
C LYS A 31 1.04 8.81 -2.74
N SER A 32 2.02 8.63 -1.88
CA SER A 32 1.82 8.57 -0.43
C SER A 32 1.40 9.94 0.09
N ALA A 33 1.96 11.03 -0.44
CA ALA A 33 1.56 12.39 -0.06
C ALA A 33 0.09 12.68 -0.42
N VAL A 34 -0.33 12.32 -1.65
CA VAL A 34 -1.72 12.47 -2.10
C VAL A 34 -2.67 11.62 -1.25
N THR A 35 -2.28 10.37 -0.96
CA THR A 35 -3.09 9.43 -0.17
C THR A 35 -3.28 9.93 1.27
N LEU A 36 -2.21 10.42 1.91
CA LEU A 36 -2.27 10.98 3.27
C LEU A 36 -3.12 12.24 3.32
N LEU A 37 -3.00 13.13 2.33
CA LEU A 37 -3.83 14.33 2.25
C LEU A 37 -5.31 13.94 2.09
N LEU A 38 -5.63 13.04 1.15
CA LEU A 38 -6.98 12.55 0.93
C LEU A 38 -7.58 11.96 2.21
N GLY A 39 -6.85 11.06 2.88
CA GLY A 39 -7.29 10.46 4.14
C GLY A 39 -7.54 11.51 5.24
N SER A 40 -6.65 12.50 5.36
CA SER A 40 -6.79 13.57 6.34
C SER A 40 -8.03 14.44 6.07
N VAL A 41 -8.27 14.81 4.81
CA VAL A 41 -9.46 15.61 4.42
C VAL A 41 -10.75 14.83 4.65
N LEU A 42 -10.78 13.53 4.34
CA LEU A 42 -11.94 12.68 4.59
C LEU A 42 -12.24 12.56 6.09
N TRP A 43 -11.22 12.37 6.93
CA TRP A 43 -11.41 12.35 8.39
C TRP A 43 -11.85 13.70 8.96
N ILE A 44 -11.39 14.83 8.40
CA ILE A 44 -11.92 16.16 8.75
C ILE A 44 -13.41 16.25 8.44
N LEU A 45 -13.86 15.75 7.29
CA LEU A 45 -15.29 15.72 6.95
C LEU A 45 -16.11 14.85 7.90
N VAL A 46 -15.57 13.73 8.36
CA VAL A 46 -16.21 12.89 9.38
C VAL A 46 -16.29 13.64 10.71
N ALA A 47 -15.21 14.31 11.14
CA ALA A 47 -15.18 15.09 12.38
C ALA A 47 -16.24 16.21 12.40
N LEU A 48 -16.51 16.84 11.25
CA LEU A 48 -17.54 17.88 11.11
C LEU A 48 -18.98 17.38 11.29
N GLN A 49 -19.24 16.07 11.16
CA GLN A 49 -20.59 15.52 11.39
C GLN A 49 -20.95 15.44 12.88
N GLY A 50 -19.96 15.51 13.77
CA GLY A 50 -20.14 15.38 15.21
C GLY A 50 -20.43 13.94 15.63
N GLY A 51 -19.71 13.47 16.64
CA GLY A 51 -19.88 12.15 17.22
C GLY A 51 -18.80 11.85 18.24
N GLU A 52 -19.17 11.40 19.43
CA GLU A 52 -18.20 11.07 20.49
C GLU A 52 -17.29 9.90 20.10
N GLU A 53 -17.73 9.04 19.19
CA GLU A 53 -17.00 7.86 18.73
C GLU A 53 -15.91 8.15 17.67
N PHE A 54 -15.87 9.35 17.06
CA PHE A 54 -14.90 9.67 16.00
C PHE A 54 -13.44 9.45 16.45
N VAL A 55 -13.10 9.84 17.68
CA VAL A 55 -11.74 9.70 18.21
C VAL A 55 -11.38 8.22 18.38
N SER A 56 -12.35 7.41 18.82
CA SER A 56 -12.16 5.96 18.98
C SER A 56 -11.93 5.30 17.62
N GLU A 57 -12.78 5.58 16.64
CA GLU A 57 -12.69 5.03 15.28
C GLU A 57 -11.39 5.47 14.56
N LEU A 58 -11.00 6.73 14.70
CA LEU A 58 -9.73 7.22 14.14
C LEU A 58 -8.53 6.54 14.80
N THR A 59 -8.60 6.28 16.11
CA THR A 59 -7.54 5.56 16.84
C THR A 59 -7.44 4.11 16.39
N HIS A 60 -8.57 3.42 16.21
CA HIS A 60 -8.62 2.06 15.70
C HIS A 60 -8.05 1.96 14.27
N ALA A 61 -8.54 2.79 13.35
CA ALA A 61 -8.04 2.82 11.98
C ALA A 61 -6.55 3.20 11.90
N GLY A 62 -6.12 4.16 12.73
CA GLY A 62 -4.72 4.56 12.83
C GLY A 62 -3.81 3.44 13.33
N ALA A 63 -4.26 2.68 14.34
CA ALA A 63 -3.53 1.53 14.86
C ALA A 63 -3.35 0.43 13.80
N ASP A 64 -4.40 0.10 13.05
CA ASP A 64 -4.35 -0.89 11.97
C ASP A 64 -3.38 -0.49 10.85
N ILE A 65 -3.48 0.77 10.38
CA ILE A 65 -2.59 1.30 9.34
C ILE A 65 -1.15 1.33 9.83
N PHE A 66 -0.91 1.79 11.06
CA PHE A 66 0.44 1.84 11.63
C PHE A 66 1.04 0.44 11.78
N GLY A 67 0.24 -0.57 12.17
CA GLY A 67 0.66 -1.96 12.19
C GLY A 67 1.15 -2.45 10.83
N ILE A 68 0.42 -2.14 9.75
CA ILE A 68 0.82 -2.46 8.38
C ILE A 68 2.11 -1.70 7.99
N VAL A 69 2.21 -0.42 8.33
CA VAL A 69 3.39 0.40 8.00
C VAL A 69 4.64 -0.15 8.69
N VAL A 70 4.57 -0.48 9.98
CA VAL A 70 5.70 -1.08 10.73
C VAL A 70 6.07 -2.45 10.15
N PHE A 71 5.08 -3.27 9.81
CA PHE A 71 5.30 -4.55 9.15
C PHE A 71 6.04 -4.38 7.81
N LEU A 72 5.60 -3.44 6.97
CA LEU A 72 6.23 -3.18 5.67
C LEU A 72 7.61 -2.54 5.81
N LEU A 73 7.83 -1.68 6.81
CA LEU A 73 9.16 -1.12 7.10
C LEU A 73 10.15 -2.21 7.49
N ALA A 74 9.76 -3.11 8.39
CA ALA A 74 10.57 -4.27 8.76
C ALA A 74 10.84 -5.19 7.56
N ALA A 75 9.81 -5.46 6.75
CA ALA A 75 9.95 -6.26 5.53
C ALA A 75 10.90 -5.58 4.52
N MET A 76 10.80 -4.27 4.32
CA MET A 76 11.68 -3.51 3.43
C MET A 76 13.14 -3.56 3.90
N SER A 77 13.40 -3.37 5.19
CA SER A 77 14.74 -3.48 5.76
C SER A 77 15.32 -4.89 5.58
N LEU A 78 14.52 -5.94 5.79
CA LEU A 78 14.95 -7.31 5.53
C LEU A 78 15.31 -7.52 4.05
N VAL A 79 14.45 -7.04 3.14
CA VAL A 79 14.70 -7.12 1.69
C VAL A 79 15.98 -6.38 1.31
N GLU A 80 16.24 -5.21 1.90
CA GLU A 80 17.47 -4.44 1.66
C GLU A 80 18.73 -5.18 2.11
N VAL A 81 18.69 -5.82 3.29
CA VAL A 81 19.80 -6.67 3.78
C VAL A 81 20.05 -7.84 2.81
N LEU A 82 18.99 -8.51 2.33
CA LEU A 82 19.12 -9.61 1.36
C LEU A 82 19.75 -9.13 0.04
N ILE A 83 19.36 -7.95 -0.45
CA ILE A 83 19.96 -7.35 -1.65
C ILE A 83 21.44 -7.02 -1.40
N HIS A 84 21.78 -6.46 -0.24
CA HIS A 84 23.17 -6.12 0.12
C HIS A 84 24.10 -7.34 0.10
N TYR A 85 23.63 -8.48 0.64
CA TYR A 85 24.39 -9.74 0.63
C TYR A 85 24.28 -10.52 -0.70
N LYS A 86 23.70 -9.92 -1.75
CA LYS A 86 23.51 -10.56 -3.07
C LYS A 86 22.76 -11.89 -3.00
N PHE A 87 21.89 -12.06 -2.00
CA PHE A 87 21.12 -13.28 -1.83
C PHE A 87 20.30 -13.61 -3.09
N PHE A 88 19.66 -12.58 -3.66
CA PHE A 88 18.87 -12.73 -4.90
C PHE A 88 19.71 -13.13 -6.12
N ASP A 89 21.00 -12.76 -6.17
CA ASP A 89 21.89 -13.18 -7.25
C ASP A 89 22.22 -14.68 -7.14
N VAL A 90 22.49 -15.17 -5.92
CA VAL A 90 22.73 -16.60 -5.65
C VAL A 90 21.49 -17.43 -6.01
N VAL A 91 20.31 -16.97 -5.62
CA VAL A 91 19.04 -17.64 -5.96
C VAL A 91 18.82 -17.65 -7.48
N ARG A 92 19.11 -16.53 -8.16
CA ARG A 92 19.04 -16.44 -9.62
C ARG A 92 19.98 -17.44 -10.29
N GLU A 93 21.24 -17.50 -9.89
CA GLU A 93 22.21 -18.45 -10.46
C GLU A 93 21.80 -19.91 -10.23
N ALA A 94 21.26 -20.24 -9.07
CA ALA A 94 20.73 -21.57 -8.78
C ALA A 94 19.57 -21.95 -9.72
N LEU A 95 18.67 -21.00 -10.02
CA LEU A 95 17.57 -21.20 -10.98
C LEU A 95 18.07 -21.39 -12.43
N PHE A 96 19.06 -20.59 -12.87
CA PHE A 96 19.61 -20.70 -14.23
C PHE A 96 20.38 -22.00 -14.46
N LYS A 97 21.03 -22.57 -13.43
CA LYS A 97 21.69 -23.88 -13.51
C LYS A 97 20.75 -24.99 -13.97
N TRP A 98 19.44 -24.88 -13.74
CA TRP A 98 18.46 -25.88 -14.14
C TRP A 98 18.12 -25.86 -15.65
N ARG A 99 18.73 -24.97 -16.46
CA ARG A 99 18.51 -24.84 -17.94
C ARG A 99 17.03 -24.79 -18.32
N LEU A 100 16.19 -24.21 -17.48
CA LEU A 100 14.76 -24.09 -17.73
C LEU A 100 14.48 -23.03 -18.79
N SER A 101 13.48 -23.27 -19.66
CA SER A 101 12.98 -22.23 -20.56
C SER A 101 12.35 -21.08 -19.76
N GLU A 102 12.31 -19.88 -20.32
CA GLU A 102 11.79 -18.67 -19.66
C GLU A 102 10.38 -18.88 -19.06
N HIS A 103 9.50 -19.57 -19.79
CA HIS A 103 8.17 -19.94 -19.29
C HIS A 103 8.20 -20.86 -18.07
N LYS A 104 9.12 -21.83 -18.02
CA LYS A 104 9.26 -22.74 -16.88
C LYS A 104 9.89 -22.02 -15.68
N GLN A 105 10.81 -21.07 -15.90
CA GLN A 105 11.38 -20.25 -14.82
C GLN A 105 10.30 -19.40 -14.15
N PHE A 106 9.42 -18.77 -14.94
CA PHE A 106 8.29 -18.02 -14.40
C PHE A 106 7.40 -18.89 -13.50
N ILE A 107 7.02 -20.09 -13.98
CA ILE A 107 6.20 -21.02 -13.19
C ILE A 107 6.92 -21.43 -11.90
N VAL A 108 8.22 -21.74 -11.95
CA VAL A 108 8.99 -22.11 -10.75
C VAL A 108 9.07 -20.97 -9.75
N ILE A 109 9.35 -19.74 -10.19
CA ILE A 109 9.40 -18.56 -9.31
C ILE A 109 8.00 -18.30 -8.70
N SER A 110 6.93 -18.40 -9.48
CA SER A 110 5.56 -18.26 -8.97
C SER A 110 5.23 -19.33 -7.94
N VAL A 111 5.58 -20.60 -8.19
CA VAL A 111 5.34 -21.69 -7.23
C VAL A 111 6.14 -21.50 -5.95
N ILE A 112 7.41 -21.11 -6.04
CA ILE A 112 8.25 -20.85 -4.85
C ILE A 112 7.74 -19.64 -4.07
N ALA A 113 7.29 -18.57 -4.73
CA ALA A 113 6.80 -17.36 -4.09
C ALA A 113 5.42 -17.55 -3.42
N PHE A 114 4.51 -18.33 -4.02
CA PHE A 114 3.15 -18.54 -3.50
C PHE A 114 3.00 -19.82 -2.65
N PHE A 115 3.89 -20.79 -2.80
CA PHE A 115 3.95 -22.01 -1.98
C PHE A 115 5.32 -22.16 -1.31
N PRO A 116 5.73 -21.21 -0.45
CA PRO A 116 7.00 -21.28 0.26
C PRO A 116 7.12 -22.51 1.20
N ARG A 117 6.00 -23.19 1.47
CA ARG A 117 5.77 -24.08 2.63
C ARG A 117 5.77 -23.34 3.96
#